data_AF-A0A920NIM7-F1
#
_entry.id   AF-A0A920NIM7-F1
#
_cell.length_a   1.000
_cell.length_b   1.000
_cell.length_c   1.000
_cell.angle_alpha   90.00
_cell.angle_beta   90.00
_cell.angle_gamma   90.00
#
_symmetry.space_group_name_H-M   'P 1'
#
loop_
_entity.id
_entity.type
_entity.pdbx_description
1 polymer ?
#
loop_
_entity_poly.entity_id
_entity_poly.type
_entity_poly.pdbx_seq_one_letter_code
_entity_poly.pdbx_strand_id
1 'polypeptide(L)' 'MSIGEDPISPRDDLSHAPQFSYMISGETPDPDDAALIDKDFVLHAEHGINASSFAARVAASTKADIHCAENCRIRF' A
#
# COMPACT_ATOMS: atom_id res chain seq x y z
N MET A 1 13.20 2.89 -5.47
CA MET A 1 14.28 3.89 -5.55
C MET A 1 14.74 4.14 -4.13
N SER A 2 15.89 3.58 -3.71
CA SER A 2 16.43 3.91 -2.38
C SER A 2 17.30 5.15 -2.52
N ILE A 3 17.05 6.16 -1.68
CA ILE A 3 17.85 7.39 -1.64
C ILE A 3 19.11 7.25 -0.77
N GLY A 4 19.42 6.05 -0.28
CA GLY A 4 20.62 5.76 0.52
C GLY A 4 20.50 6.10 2.00
N GLU A 5 19.33 6.57 2.44
CA GLU A 5 18.99 6.83 3.84
C GLU A 5 18.65 5.54 4.59
N ASP A 6 18.84 5.56 5.91
CA ASP A 6 18.43 4.46 6.79
C ASP A 6 16.90 4.40 6.95
N PRO A 7 16.30 3.20 7.09
CA PRO A 7 14.86 3.07 7.30
C PRO A 7 14.37 3.77 8.57
N ILE A 8 13.31 4.55 8.43
CA ILE A 8 12.67 5.25 9.54
C ILE A 8 11.71 4.30 10.25
N SER A 9 11.79 4.24 11.58
CA SER A 9 10.92 3.37 12.39
C SER A 9 9.50 3.93 12.46
N PRO A 10 8.47 3.07 12.50
CA PRO A 10 7.10 3.52 12.66
C PRO A 10 6.86 4.16 14.03
N ARG A 11 5.87 5.05 14.11
CA ARG A 11 5.44 5.69 15.36
C ARG A 11 4.05 5.20 15.75
N ASP A 12 3.81 5.07 17.05
CA ASP A 12 2.52 4.58 17.57
C ASP A 12 1.45 5.68 17.68
N ASP A 13 1.82 6.94 17.48
CA ASP A 13 0.93 8.11 17.63
C ASP A 13 0.29 8.59 16.31
N LEU A 14 0.67 7.99 15.17
CA LEU A 14 0.15 8.35 13.85
C LEU A 14 -0.80 7.29 13.30
N SER A 15 -1.83 7.71 12.56
CA SER A 15 -2.69 6.82 11.79
C SER A 15 -2.01 6.39 10.48
N HIS A 16 -2.60 5.42 9.74
CA HIS A 16 -1.94 4.75 8.62
C HIS A 16 -1.43 5.69 7.51
N ALA A 17 -2.27 6.61 7.03
CA ALA A 17 -1.91 7.55 5.97
C ALA A 17 -0.78 8.53 6.36
N PRO A 18 -0.86 9.29 7.48
CA PRO A 18 0.25 10.14 7.91
C PRO A 18 1.51 9.35 8.27
N GLN A 19 1.37 8.14 8.81
CA GLN A 19 2.51 7.26 9.09
C GLN A 19 3.27 6.88 7.80
N PHE A 20 2.57 6.64 6.70
CA PHE A 20 3.19 6.37 5.40
C PHE A 20 4.01 7.56 4.90
N SER A 21 3.45 8.77 4.93
CA SER A 21 4.17 9.98 4.54
C SER A 21 5.38 10.25 5.43
N TYR A 22 5.24 10.07 6.75
CA TYR A 22 6.34 10.22 7.71
C TYR A 22 7.49 9.25 7.43
N MET A 23 7.22 7.99 7.07
CA MET A 23 8.29 7.02 6.78
C MET A 23 9.00 7.28 5.45
N ILE A 24 8.40 8.04 4.53
CA ILE A 24 9.01 8.42 3.26
C ILE A 24 9.88 9.67 3.43
N SER A 25 9.40 10.68 4.15
CA SER A 25 10.07 11.98 4.27
C SER A 25 10.90 12.16 5.54
N GLY A 26 10.58 11.44 6.62
CA GLY A 26 11.12 11.65 7.97
C GLY A 26 10.55 12.87 8.70
N GLU A 27 9.67 13.62 8.06
CA GLU A 27 9.06 14.83 8.61
C GLU A 27 7.62 14.58 9.05
N THR A 28 7.14 15.35 10.03
CA THR A 28 5.73 15.25 10.45
C THR A 28 4.85 15.79 9.34
N PRO A 29 3.94 14.98 8.77
CA PRO A 29 3.14 15.41 7.61
C PRO A 29 2.15 16.51 7.99
N ASP A 30 1.91 17.40 7.03
CA ASP A 30 0.86 18.41 7.16
C ASP A 30 -0.53 17.72 7.19
N PRO A 31 -1.51 18.24 7.98
CA PRO A 31 -2.85 17.66 8.04
C PRO A 31 -3.55 17.55 6.67
N ASP A 32 -3.34 18.51 5.77
CA ASP A 32 -3.97 18.49 4.44
C ASP A 32 -3.35 17.40 3.56
N ASP A 33 -2.03 17.24 3.61
CA ASP A 33 -1.32 16.18 2.88
C ASP A 33 -1.70 14.78 3.40
N ALA A 34 -1.82 14.62 4.73
CA ALA A 34 -2.27 13.38 5.34
C ALA A 34 -3.69 13.00 4.89
N ALA A 35 -4.59 13.99 4.80
CA ALA A 35 -5.95 13.78 4.32
C ALA A 35 -6.01 13.48 2.81
N LEU A 36 -5.08 14.03 2.03
CA LEU A 36 -4.97 13.73 0.59
C LEU A 36 -4.55 12.28 0.36
N ILE A 37 -3.51 11.82 1.07
CA ILE A 37 -3.03 10.42 0.98
C ILE A 37 -4.10 9.44 1.47
N ASP A 38 -4.81 9.76 2.55
CA ASP A 38 -5.90 8.91 3.03
C ASP A 38 -6.99 8.72 1.97
N LYS A 39 -7.40 9.81 1.32
CA LYS A 39 -8.36 9.74 0.19
C LYS A 39 -7.81 8.93 -0.98
N ASP A 40 -6.54 9.12 -1.32
CA ASP A 40 -5.90 8.38 -2.41
C ASP A 40 -5.88 6.87 -2.14
N PHE A 41 -5.56 6.46 -0.91
CA PHE A 41 -5.59 5.07 -0.48
C PHE A 41 -7.00 4.48 -0.52
N VAL A 42 -8.00 5.22 -0.06
CA VAL A 42 -9.41 4.77 -0.12
C VAL A 42 -9.87 4.62 -1.57
N LEU A 43 -9.50 5.54 -2.45
CA LEU A 43 -9.88 5.49 -3.86
C LEU A 43 -9.22 4.31 -4.58
N HIS A 44 -7.94 4.03 -4.30
CA HIS A 44 -7.19 2.94 -4.94
C HIS A 44 -7.41 1.56 -4.31
N ALA A 45 -8.15 1.47 -3.19
CA ALA A 45 -8.36 0.22 -2.48
C ALA A 45 -9.06 -0.87 -3.33
N GLU A 46 -9.95 -0.49 -4.24
CA GLU A 46 -10.68 -1.43 -5.10
C GLU A 46 -11.18 -0.77 -6.41
N HIS A 47 -11.07 -1.50 -7.51
CA HIS A 47 -11.52 -1.07 -8.84
C HIS A 47 -12.18 -2.21 -9.65
N GLY A 48 -12.86 -3.13 -8.97
CA GLY A 48 -13.60 -4.23 -9.56
C GLY A 48 -12.71 -5.33 -10.14
N ILE A 49 -13.03 -5.79 -11.35
CA ILE A 49 -12.31 -6.87 -12.02
C ILE A 49 -11.24 -6.28 -12.94
N ASN A 50 -10.27 -5.59 -12.34
CA ASN A 50 -9.06 -5.20 -13.05
C ASN A 50 -8.16 -6.45 -13.28
N ALA A 51 -7.14 -6.33 -14.13
CA ALA A 51 -6.27 -7.44 -14.50
C ALA A 51 -5.55 -8.07 -13.30
N SER A 52 -5.06 -7.25 -12.35
CA SER A 52 -4.32 -7.70 -11.17
C SER A 52 -5.22 -8.46 -10.20
N SER A 53 -6.41 -7.95 -9.91
CA SER A 53 -7.44 -8.60 -9.11
C SER A 53 -7.92 -9.91 -9.74
N PHE A 54 -8.05 -9.96 -11.07
CA PHE A 54 -8.40 -11.19 -11.79
C PHE A 54 -7.29 -12.25 -11.69
N ALA A 55 -6.04 -11.86 -11.87
CA ALA A 55 -4.89 -12.76 -11.74
C ALA A 55 -4.80 -13.38 -10.33
N ALA A 56 -5.00 -12.58 -9.28
CA ALA A 56 -5.09 -13.08 -7.90
C ALA A 56 -6.21 -14.11 -7.73
N ARG A 57 -7.41 -13.87 -8.29
CA ARG A 57 -8.53 -14.83 -8.21
C ARG A 57 -8.24 -16.14 -8.94
N VAL A 58 -7.61 -16.09 -10.12
CA VAL A 58 -7.20 -17.28 -10.86
C VAL A 58 -6.21 -18.11 -10.03
N ALA A 59 -5.20 -17.48 -9.43
CA ALA A 59 -4.24 -18.16 -8.56
C ALA A 59 -4.94 -18.80 -7.34
N ALA A 60 -5.78 -18.04 -6.64
CA ALA A 60 -6.54 -18.52 -5.49
C ALA A 60 -7.46 -19.71 -5.83
N SER A 61 -8.02 -19.77 -7.05
CA SER A 61 -8.89 -20.87 -7.50
C SER A 61 -8.18 -22.24 -7.54
N THR A 62 -6.85 -22.25 -7.58
CA THR A 62 -6.03 -23.46 -7.55
C THR A 62 -5.66 -23.91 -6.14
N LYS A 63 -6.19 -23.25 -5.09
CA LYS A 63 -5.83 -23.40 -3.68
C LYS A 63 -4.40 -22.96 -3.34
N ALA A 64 -3.84 -22.05 -4.14
CA ALA A 64 -2.63 -21.34 -3.76
C ALA A 64 -2.86 -20.52 -2.48
N ASP A 65 -1.82 -20.36 -1.66
CA ASP A 65 -1.89 -19.51 -0.47
C ASP A 65 -2.01 -18.02 -0.86
N ILE A 66 -2.36 -17.19 0.13
CA ILE A 66 -2.60 -15.76 -0.08
C ILE A 66 -1.36 -15.00 -0.56
N HIS A 67 -0.15 -15.40 -0.16
CA HIS A 67 1.08 -14.76 -0.62
C HIS A 67 1.35 -15.09 -2.08
N CYS A 68 1.08 -16.33 -2.51
CA CYS A 68 1.13 -16.69 -3.93
C CYS A 68 0.11 -15.91 -4.76
N ALA A 69 -1.14 -15.79 -4.29
CA ALA A 69 -2.17 -15.02 -4.99
C ALA A 69 -1.81 -13.53 -5.08
N GLU A 70 -1.30 -12.94 -4.00
CA GLU A 70 -0.86 -11.53 -3.97
C GLU A 70 0.37 -11.29 -4.87
N ASN A 71 1.32 -12.23 -4.89
CA ASN A 71 2.45 -12.17 -5.82
C ASN A 71 2.00 -12.21 -7.29
N CYS A 72 0.92 -12.93 -7.61
CA CYS A 72 0.31 -12.86 -8.93
C CYS A 72 -0.31 -11.47 -9.17
N ARG A 73 -1.07 -10.92 -8.22
CA ARG A 73 -1.65 -9.58 -8.34
C ARG A 73 -0.59 -8.50 -8.62
N ILE A 74 0.52 -8.46 -7.88
CA ILE A 74 1.56 -7.43 -8.02
C ILE A 74 2.23 -7.44 -9.41
N ARG A 75 2.19 -8.57 -10.12
CA ARG A 75 2.89 -8.75 -11.41
C ARG A 75 2.04 -8.43 -12.64
N PHE A 76 0.75 -8.15 -12.48
CA PHE A 76 -0.21 -7.89 -13.57
C PHE A 76 -0.95 -6.57 -13.34
#